data_AF-A0A9W6ZWD5-F1
#
_entry.id   AF-A0A9W6ZWD5-F1
#
_cell.length_a   1.000
_cell.length_b   1.000
_cell.length_c   1.000
_cell.angle_alpha   90.00
_cell.angle_beta   90.00
_cell.angle_gamma   90.00
#
_symmetry.space_group_name_H-M   'P 1'
#
loop_
_entity.id
_entity.type
_entity.pdbx_description
1 polymer ?
#
loop_
_entity_poly.entity_id
_entity_poly.type
_entity_poly.pdbx_seq_one_letter_code
_entity_poly.pdbx_strand_id
1 'polypeptide(L)'
;MASLVSSSDDSPVVVCVSLLRCKDLPTSDYGVGHLLPEISLLGHVKDAVSNLPGMGEPSSDPYCVFKLVDMDTSEQTPAQKSVVVYENLNPSWVPPQEFHFHCPTFSSIHRKRLLIDVMDFDYLDRDDYLGTVTYNLSKLSATVPDTGVAEDLTLTLVDVKTGSSINSTVSIKVSVLTQSSFASIRTDVVFEYERWTPTGKWGSDYPGHLLPSDPGSWSDENAKVFGMEMKSVEPDIQDGWECKDGWVMVCGGIKTRADGWQFGNSFTGGWSKEAGNLNFCRRRRWERKCKRKKEGGEE
;
A
#
# COMPACT_ATOMS: atom_id res chain seq x y z
N MET A 1 6.66 -44.96 2.24
CA MET A 1 5.64 -44.77 3.30
C MET A 1 5.63 -43.30 3.65
N ALA A 2 4.95 -42.47 2.84
CA ALA A 2 4.71 -41.08 3.19
C ALA A 2 3.64 -41.07 4.28
N SER A 3 3.98 -40.60 5.48
CA SER A 3 3.01 -40.40 6.54
C SER A 3 2.03 -39.33 6.07
N LEU A 4 0.82 -39.77 5.75
CA LEU A 4 -0.34 -38.91 5.58
C LEU A 4 -0.53 -38.16 6.91
N VAL A 5 -0.34 -36.84 6.87
CA VAL A 5 -0.77 -35.95 7.93
C VAL A 5 -2.26 -36.22 8.15
N SER A 6 -2.62 -36.64 9.36
CA SER A 6 -3.99 -36.98 9.74
C SER A 6 -4.91 -35.80 9.44
N SER A 7 -5.99 -36.09 8.72
CA SER A 7 -7.01 -35.18 8.20
C SER A 7 -7.93 -34.56 9.26
N SER A 8 -7.40 -34.09 10.39
CA SER A 8 -8.21 -33.66 11.54
C SER A 8 -8.04 -32.21 11.97
N ASP A 9 -7.31 -31.37 11.22
CA ASP A 9 -7.24 -29.93 11.51
C ASP A 9 -7.16 -29.06 10.25
N ASP A 10 -8.17 -29.21 9.37
CA ASP A 10 -8.36 -28.34 8.20
C ASP A 10 -9.00 -27.01 8.62
N SER A 11 -8.31 -26.28 9.49
CA SER A 11 -8.80 -25.05 10.12
C SER A 11 -8.86 -23.84 9.15
N PRO A 12 -9.72 -22.84 9.40
CA PRO A 12 -9.74 -21.60 8.64
C PRO A 12 -8.42 -20.81 8.76
N VAL A 13 -8.01 -20.21 7.65
CA VAL A 13 -6.73 -19.49 7.55
C VAL A 13 -6.89 -18.19 6.78
N VAL A 14 -5.93 -17.28 6.98
CA VAL A 14 -5.86 -15.99 6.31
C VAL A 14 -4.57 -15.94 5.50
N VAL A 15 -4.70 -15.73 4.19
CA VAL A 15 -3.57 -15.44 3.31
C VAL A 15 -3.27 -13.95 3.42
N CYS A 16 -2.10 -13.62 3.95
CA CYS A 16 -1.63 -12.25 4.11
C CYS A 16 -0.61 -11.95 3.01
N VAL A 17 -0.86 -10.90 2.24
CA VAL A 17 0.00 -10.43 1.16
C VAL A 17 0.46 -9.02 1.49
N SER A 18 1.76 -8.80 1.61
CA SER A 18 2.34 -7.46 1.73
C SER A 18 2.94 -7.04 0.40
N LEU A 19 2.45 -5.94 -0.18
CA LEU A 19 3.01 -5.33 -1.38
C LEU A 19 4.19 -4.44 -1.02
N LEU A 20 5.36 -4.67 -1.63
CA LEU A 20 6.59 -3.93 -1.35
C LEU A 20 6.86 -2.89 -2.43
N ARG A 21 6.96 -3.33 -3.69
CA ARG A 21 7.34 -2.48 -4.82
C ARG A 21 7.05 -3.12 -6.16
N CYS A 22 7.01 -2.30 -7.19
CA CYS A 22 7.21 -2.72 -8.58
C CYS A 22 8.51 -2.12 -9.12
N LYS A 23 9.02 -2.69 -10.21
CA LYS A 23 10.19 -2.17 -10.93
C LYS A 23 9.99 -2.22 -12.42
N ASP A 24 10.62 -1.26 -13.09
CA ASP A 24 10.74 -1.18 -14.54
C ASP A 24 9.37 -1.26 -15.23
N LEU A 25 8.36 -0.59 -14.66
CA LEU A 25 7.02 -0.56 -15.23
C LEU A 25 7.04 0.16 -16.59
N PRO A 26 6.19 -0.28 -17.54
CA PRO A 26 6.05 0.44 -18.80
C PRO A 26 5.47 1.82 -18.54
N THR A 27 5.87 2.79 -19.34
CA THR A 27 5.24 4.11 -19.34
C THR A 27 3.85 3.97 -19.93
N SER A 28 2.86 4.54 -19.26
CA SER A 28 1.56 4.76 -19.87
C SER A 28 1.67 5.89 -20.88
N ASP A 29 1.04 5.73 -22.05
CA ASP A 29 0.88 6.85 -22.96
C ASP A 29 -0.12 7.79 -22.27
N TYR A 30 0.37 8.87 -21.60
CA TYR A 30 -0.50 9.98 -21.20
C TYR A 30 -1.48 10.23 -22.35
N GLY A 31 -2.78 10.06 -22.10
CA GLY A 31 -3.81 10.15 -23.13
C GLY A 31 -3.72 11.47 -23.90
N VAL A 32 -2.91 11.52 -24.96
CA VAL A 32 -2.88 12.64 -25.92
C VAL A 32 -4.18 12.63 -26.76
N GLY A 33 -5.10 11.71 -26.49
CA GLY A 33 -6.39 11.58 -27.16
C GLY A 33 -7.36 12.75 -26.95
N HIS A 34 -7.13 13.64 -25.98
CA HIS A 34 -8.12 14.68 -25.65
C HIS A 34 -7.64 16.13 -25.60
N LEU A 35 -6.35 16.44 -25.84
CA LEU A 35 -5.90 17.84 -25.87
C LEU A 35 -5.97 18.53 -27.23
N LEU A 36 -6.37 17.85 -28.32
CA LEU A 36 -6.64 18.50 -29.60
C LEU A 36 -7.85 17.86 -30.32
N PRO A 37 -9.01 18.53 -30.38
CA PRO A 37 -10.12 18.11 -31.24
C PRO A 37 -9.81 18.23 -32.75
N GLU A 38 -8.67 18.79 -33.15
CA GLU A 38 -8.27 18.90 -34.55
C GLU A 38 -6.76 18.71 -34.67
N ILE A 39 -6.35 17.61 -35.30
CA ILE A 39 -5.31 17.51 -36.35
C ILE A 39 -5.05 16.01 -36.52
N SER A 40 -5.87 15.41 -37.37
CA SER A 40 -5.64 14.11 -37.98
C SER A 40 -4.73 14.27 -39.19
N LEU A 41 -3.45 14.63 -39.03
CA LEU A 41 -2.49 14.54 -40.15
C LEU A 41 -1.02 14.46 -39.69
N LEU A 42 -0.35 13.43 -40.24
CA LEU A 42 1.09 13.12 -40.28
C LEU A 42 1.77 12.58 -39.00
N GLY A 43 2.35 11.38 -39.17
CA GLY A 43 3.13 10.63 -38.17
C GLY A 43 4.49 11.22 -37.77
N HIS A 44 4.64 12.54 -37.80
CA HIS A 44 5.85 13.26 -37.34
C HIS A 44 5.63 14.01 -36.00
N VAL A 45 4.49 13.81 -35.32
CA VAL A 45 4.11 14.58 -34.11
C VAL A 45 4.66 13.98 -32.80
N LYS A 46 5.10 12.71 -32.77
CA LYS A 46 5.61 12.09 -31.52
C LYS A 46 6.82 12.83 -30.94
N ASP A 47 7.72 13.34 -31.78
CA ASP A 47 8.92 14.07 -31.34
C ASP A 47 8.65 15.55 -31.00
N ALA A 48 7.49 16.08 -31.38
CA ALA A 48 7.12 17.48 -31.11
C ALA A 48 6.40 17.65 -29.77
N VAL A 49 5.67 16.63 -29.32
CA VAL A 49 4.91 16.66 -28.05
C VAL A 49 5.85 16.56 -26.84
N SER A 50 6.96 15.82 -26.95
CA SER A 50 8.01 15.73 -25.93
C SER A 50 8.81 17.04 -25.73
N ASN A 51 8.63 18.03 -26.61
CA ASN A 51 9.33 19.32 -26.58
C ASN A 51 8.45 20.51 -26.10
N LEU A 52 7.23 20.25 -25.62
CA LEU A 52 6.39 21.29 -25.04
C LEU A 52 6.85 21.60 -23.60
N PRO A 53 7.12 22.88 -23.25
CA PRO A 53 7.54 23.24 -21.91
C PRO A 53 6.40 22.97 -20.91
N GLY A 54 6.61 22.00 -20.03
CA GLY A 54 5.65 21.62 -18.97
C GLY A 54 5.12 20.19 -19.04
N MET A 55 5.42 19.41 -20.09
CA MET A 55 5.20 17.96 -20.07
C MET A 55 6.39 17.29 -19.38
N GLY A 56 6.12 16.63 -18.25
CA GLY A 56 7.10 15.80 -17.56
C GLY A 56 7.56 14.63 -18.41
N GLU A 57 8.59 13.91 -17.95
CA GLU A 57 9.00 12.66 -18.58
C GLU A 57 7.81 11.67 -18.61
N PRO A 58 7.70 10.81 -19.63
CA PRO A 58 6.69 9.77 -19.67
C PRO A 58 6.76 8.94 -18.38
N SER A 59 5.67 8.87 -17.64
CA SER A 59 5.60 8.19 -16.35
C SER A 59 4.24 7.51 -16.19
N SER A 60 4.19 6.58 -15.24
CA SER A 60 2.96 5.92 -14.79
C SER A 60 2.60 6.31 -13.36
N ASP A 61 1.32 6.20 -13.05
CA ASP A 61 0.70 6.31 -11.73
C ASP A 61 0.25 4.91 -11.24
N PRO A 62 1.18 3.99 -10.96
CA PRO A 62 0.82 2.60 -10.74
C PRO A 62 0.08 2.32 -9.44
N TYR A 63 -0.84 1.37 -9.52
CA TYR A 63 -1.43 0.67 -8.39
C TYR A 63 -1.64 -0.81 -8.70
N CYS A 64 -1.68 -1.63 -7.66
CA CYS A 64 -1.90 -3.07 -7.77
C CYS A 64 -3.31 -3.47 -7.32
N VAL A 65 -3.87 -4.47 -7.98
CA VAL A 65 -5.17 -5.07 -7.65
C VAL A 65 -4.98 -6.55 -7.35
N PHE A 66 -5.40 -6.97 -6.16
CA PHE A 66 -5.24 -8.32 -5.66
C PHE A 66 -6.58 -9.04 -5.60
N LYS A 67 -6.59 -10.30 -6.07
CA LYS A 67 -7.74 -11.21 -5.97
C LYS A 67 -7.24 -12.63 -5.71
N LEU A 68 -8.00 -13.42 -4.96
CA LEU A 68 -7.87 -14.88 -5.00
C LEU A 68 -8.88 -15.47 -5.97
N VAL A 69 -8.38 -16.31 -6.87
CA VAL A 69 -9.18 -17.07 -7.83
C VAL A 69 -9.19 -18.53 -7.40
N ASP A 70 -10.37 -19.11 -7.27
CA ASP A 70 -10.54 -20.54 -7.01
C ASP A 70 -10.55 -21.30 -8.35
N MET A 71 -9.58 -22.18 -8.57
CA MET A 71 -9.42 -22.84 -9.88
C MET A 71 -10.48 -23.90 -10.17
N ASP A 72 -11.20 -24.39 -9.16
CA ASP A 72 -12.27 -25.39 -9.36
C ASP A 72 -13.59 -24.71 -9.73
N THR A 73 -13.95 -23.64 -9.02
CA THR A 73 -15.24 -22.95 -9.19
C THR A 73 -15.16 -21.72 -10.09
N SER A 74 -13.95 -21.26 -10.43
CA SER A 74 -13.68 -19.97 -11.09
C SER A 74 -14.19 -18.75 -10.31
N GLU A 75 -14.56 -18.93 -9.03
CA GLU A 75 -14.98 -17.84 -8.16
C GLU A 75 -13.80 -16.95 -7.78
N GLN A 76 -14.07 -15.66 -7.61
CA GLN A 76 -13.06 -14.66 -7.25
C GLN A 76 -13.46 -13.93 -5.99
N THR A 77 -12.48 -13.63 -5.14
CA THR A 77 -12.70 -12.71 -4.02
C THR A 77 -12.92 -11.29 -4.54
N PRO A 78 -13.58 -10.41 -3.76
CA PRO A 78 -13.58 -8.98 -4.03
C PRO A 78 -12.15 -8.46 -4.25
N ALA A 79 -12.01 -7.55 -5.22
CA ALA A 79 -10.74 -6.92 -5.53
C ALA A 79 -10.30 -6.01 -4.38
N GLN A 80 -9.07 -6.17 -3.92
CA GLN A 80 -8.43 -5.23 -3.00
C GLN A 80 -7.38 -4.42 -3.77
N LYS A 81 -7.43 -3.10 -3.68
CA LYS A 81 -6.55 -2.18 -4.44
C LYS A 81 -5.52 -1.54 -3.53
N SER A 82 -4.30 -1.39 -4.02
CA SER A 82 -3.28 -0.59 -3.35
C SER A 82 -3.57 0.90 -3.47
N VAL A 83 -2.86 1.71 -2.69
CA VAL A 83 -2.74 3.14 -2.97
C VAL A 83 -2.00 3.34 -4.30
N VAL A 84 -2.38 4.39 -5.02
CA VAL A 84 -1.70 4.86 -6.23
C VAL A 84 -0.40 5.56 -5.85
N VAL A 85 0.70 5.18 -6.50
CA VAL A 85 1.98 5.89 -6.41
C VAL A 85 2.15 6.68 -7.69
N TYR A 86 2.09 8.02 -7.60
CA TYR A 86 2.11 8.89 -8.76
C TYR A 86 3.51 9.07 -9.34
N GLU A 87 3.57 9.24 -10.65
CA GLU A 87 4.73 9.63 -11.45
C GLU A 87 5.96 8.78 -11.10
N ASN A 88 5.79 7.45 -11.04
CA ASN A 88 6.85 6.55 -10.63
C ASN A 88 6.77 5.17 -11.31
N LEU A 89 7.75 4.88 -12.16
CA LEU A 89 7.91 3.57 -12.82
C LEU A 89 8.50 2.48 -11.89
N ASN A 90 8.96 2.86 -10.70
CA ASN A 90 9.54 1.99 -9.69
C ASN A 90 8.87 2.23 -8.32
N PRO A 91 7.53 2.08 -8.23
CA PRO A 91 6.79 2.45 -7.04
C PRO A 91 7.17 1.56 -5.86
N SER A 92 7.26 2.16 -4.67
CA SER A 92 7.46 1.44 -3.42
C SER A 92 6.39 1.83 -2.42
N TRP A 93 5.76 0.83 -1.79
CA TRP A 93 4.78 1.01 -0.74
C TRP A 93 5.50 0.90 0.61
N VAL A 94 5.64 2.04 1.28
CA VAL A 94 6.32 2.13 2.58
C VAL A 94 5.37 2.77 3.59
N PRO A 95 5.02 2.08 4.69
CA PRO A 95 5.28 0.65 4.93
C PRO A 95 4.60 -0.24 3.87
N PRO A 96 5.04 -1.52 3.73
CA PRO A 96 4.40 -2.45 2.80
C PRO A 96 2.89 -2.54 3.06
N GLN A 97 2.09 -2.32 2.03
CA GLN A 97 0.65 -2.35 2.15
C GLN A 97 0.14 -3.79 2.23
N GLU A 98 -0.70 -4.08 3.23
CA GLU A 98 -1.20 -5.43 3.46
C GLU A 98 -2.59 -5.67 2.90
N PHE A 99 -2.78 -6.89 2.39
CA PHE A 99 -4.03 -7.42 1.89
C PHE A 99 -4.28 -8.78 2.54
N HIS A 100 -5.52 -9.01 2.97
CA HIS A 100 -5.87 -10.21 3.73
C HIS A 100 -7.04 -10.93 3.06
N PHE A 101 -6.88 -12.23 2.82
CA PHE A 101 -7.88 -13.06 2.18
C PHE A 101 -8.22 -14.25 3.06
N HIS A 102 -9.47 -14.30 3.54
CA HIS A 102 -9.96 -15.39 4.36
C HIS A 102 -10.26 -16.61 3.49
N CYS A 103 -9.70 -17.76 3.89
CA CYS A 103 -9.94 -19.05 3.28
C CYS A 103 -10.71 -19.93 4.28
N PRO A 104 -11.79 -20.60 3.85
CA PRO A 104 -12.61 -21.42 4.75
C PRO A 104 -11.80 -22.53 5.44
N THR A 105 -10.84 -23.11 4.73
CA THR A 105 -9.94 -24.13 5.26
C THR A 105 -8.54 -24.01 4.68
N PHE A 106 -7.53 -24.54 5.38
CA PHE A 106 -6.14 -24.55 4.92
C PHE A 106 -5.96 -25.30 3.60
N SER A 107 -6.62 -26.45 3.44
CA SER A 107 -6.57 -27.28 2.24
C SER A 107 -7.15 -26.56 1.01
N SER A 108 -8.08 -25.62 1.21
CA SER A 108 -8.62 -24.82 0.11
C SER A 108 -7.58 -23.93 -0.59
N ILE A 109 -6.41 -23.69 0.03
CA ILE A 109 -5.32 -22.90 -0.55
C ILE A 109 -4.72 -23.57 -1.80
N HIS A 110 -4.68 -24.91 -1.86
CA HIS A 110 -4.04 -25.64 -2.97
C HIS A 110 -4.65 -25.33 -4.36
N ARG A 111 -5.95 -25.10 -4.38
CA ARG A 111 -6.70 -24.76 -5.61
C ARG A 111 -6.78 -23.26 -5.86
N LYS A 112 -6.28 -22.42 -4.95
CA LYS A 112 -6.35 -20.97 -5.11
C LYS A 112 -5.12 -20.44 -5.83
N ARG A 113 -5.33 -19.36 -6.58
CA ARG A 113 -4.29 -18.56 -7.23
C ARG A 113 -4.42 -17.12 -6.78
N LEU A 114 -3.31 -16.50 -6.44
CA LEU A 114 -3.24 -15.07 -6.18
C LEU A 114 -3.01 -14.35 -7.52
N LEU A 115 -4.02 -13.61 -7.97
CA LEU A 115 -3.94 -12.75 -9.14
C LEU A 115 -3.54 -11.34 -8.68
N ILE A 116 -2.56 -10.76 -9.37
CA ILE A 116 -2.05 -9.42 -9.12
C ILE A 116 -2.04 -8.68 -10.46
N ASP A 117 -3.00 -7.79 -10.65
CA ASP A 117 -3.03 -6.90 -11.81
C ASP A 117 -2.35 -5.58 -11.44
N VAL A 118 -1.43 -5.10 -12.28
CA VAL A 118 -0.78 -3.80 -12.14
C VAL A 118 -1.43 -2.87 -13.15
N MET A 119 -1.97 -1.77 -12.64
CA MET A 119 -2.75 -0.78 -13.38
C MET A 119 -2.07 0.58 -13.30
N ASP A 120 -2.28 1.40 -14.31
CA ASP A 120 -1.98 2.82 -14.31
C ASP A 120 -3.24 3.61 -13.97
N PHE A 121 -3.16 4.57 -13.06
CA PHE A 121 -4.31 5.40 -12.72
C PHE A 121 -4.40 6.62 -13.63
N ASP A 122 -5.56 6.81 -14.27
CA ASP A 122 -5.84 7.98 -15.08
C ASP A 122 -6.95 8.85 -14.45
N TYR A 123 -6.74 10.16 -14.44
CA TYR A 123 -7.71 11.09 -13.85
C TYR A 123 -8.96 11.30 -14.71
N LEU A 124 -8.80 11.30 -16.04
CA LEU A 124 -9.84 11.67 -17.00
C LEU A 124 -10.25 10.51 -17.90
N ASP A 125 -9.40 9.50 -18.02
CA ASP A 125 -9.59 8.34 -18.88
C ASP A 125 -9.78 7.06 -18.07
N ARG A 126 -9.86 5.92 -18.75
CA ARG A 126 -9.86 4.61 -18.07
C ARG A 126 -8.42 4.20 -17.81
N ASP A 127 -8.17 3.80 -16.56
CA ASP A 127 -6.94 3.18 -16.10
C ASP A 127 -6.36 2.17 -17.10
N ASP A 128 -5.11 2.39 -17.50
CA ASP A 128 -4.37 1.52 -18.39
C ASP A 128 -3.83 0.27 -17.69
N TYR A 129 -3.74 -0.82 -18.44
CA TYR A 129 -3.27 -2.10 -17.91
C TYR A 129 -1.78 -2.25 -18.14
N LEU A 130 -0.99 -2.30 -17.07
CA LEU A 130 0.48 -2.39 -17.15
C LEU A 130 0.97 -3.84 -17.18
N GLY A 131 0.22 -4.79 -16.61
CA GLY A 131 0.56 -6.21 -16.64
C GLY A 131 -0.08 -7.00 -15.50
N THR A 132 0.14 -8.31 -15.50
CA THR A 132 -0.36 -9.18 -14.43
C THR A 132 0.58 -10.30 -14.08
N VAL A 133 0.40 -10.84 -12.88
CA VAL A 133 1.00 -12.10 -12.50
C VAL A 133 0.03 -12.94 -11.68
N THR A 134 0.14 -14.25 -11.87
CA THR A 134 -0.62 -15.24 -11.11
C THR A 134 0.35 -16.09 -10.30
N TYR A 135 0.18 -16.12 -8.99
CA TYR A 135 0.97 -16.95 -8.08
C TYR A 135 0.15 -18.15 -7.59
N ASN A 136 0.74 -19.34 -7.66
CA ASN A 136 0.11 -20.57 -7.17
C ASN A 136 0.34 -20.74 -5.67
N LEU A 137 -0.72 -20.56 -4.88
CA LEU A 137 -0.64 -20.68 -3.42
C LEU A 137 -0.40 -22.11 -2.94
N SER A 138 -0.56 -23.14 -3.78
CA SER A 138 -0.14 -24.51 -3.43
C SER A 138 1.37 -24.63 -3.22
N LYS A 139 2.16 -23.63 -3.62
CA LYS A 139 3.59 -23.57 -3.30
C LYS A 139 3.83 -23.25 -1.82
N LEU A 140 2.86 -22.60 -1.17
CA LEU A 140 2.88 -22.26 0.26
C LEU A 140 2.28 -23.34 1.14
N SER A 141 1.55 -24.32 0.59
CA SER A 141 0.83 -25.32 1.38
C SER A 141 1.73 -26.32 2.11
N ALA A 142 2.99 -26.45 1.70
CA ALA A 142 3.99 -27.21 2.45
C ALA A 142 4.40 -26.50 3.76
N THR A 143 4.08 -25.22 3.88
CA THR A 143 4.36 -24.39 5.04
C THR A 143 3.21 -24.52 6.03
N VAL A 144 3.47 -25.06 7.21
CA VAL A 144 2.49 -25.10 8.29
C VAL A 144 2.07 -23.65 8.62
N PRO A 145 0.76 -23.35 8.80
CA PRO A 145 0.32 -22.03 9.24
C PRO A 145 1.09 -21.56 10.48
N ASP A 146 1.31 -20.25 10.59
CA ASP A 146 1.97 -19.63 11.74
C ASP A 146 3.45 -19.99 11.97
N THR A 147 4.09 -20.70 11.03
CA THR A 147 5.55 -20.93 11.04
C THR A 147 6.36 -19.64 10.88
N GLY A 148 5.71 -18.53 10.54
CA GLY A 148 6.34 -17.21 10.48
C GLY A 148 7.29 -17.01 9.30
N VAL A 149 7.40 -17.99 8.39
CA VAL A 149 8.18 -17.86 7.16
C VAL A 149 7.29 -17.22 6.10
N ALA A 150 7.30 -15.88 6.07
CA ALA A 150 6.79 -15.17 4.90
C ALA A 150 7.70 -15.45 3.71
N GLU A 151 7.13 -15.82 2.57
CA GLU A 151 7.87 -16.01 1.34
C GLU A 151 8.03 -14.66 0.64
N ASP A 152 9.28 -14.21 0.48
CA ASP A 152 9.63 -13.03 -0.30
C ASP A 152 9.66 -13.40 -1.78
N LEU A 153 8.68 -12.92 -2.54
CA LEU A 153 8.49 -13.24 -3.94
C LEU A 153 8.81 -12.02 -4.80
N THR A 154 9.56 -12.22 -5.88
CA THR A 154 9.68 -11.25 -6.97
C THR A 154 9.21 -11.93 -8.24
N LEU A 155 8.14 -11.40 -8.80
CA LEU A 155 7.39 -12.02 -9.89
C LEU A 155 7.46 -11.14 -11.13
N THR A 156 7.81 -11.74 -12.27
CA THR A 156 7.80 -11.06 -13.57
C THR A 156 6.37 -10.93 -14.06
N LEU A 157 6.00 -9.72 -14.48
CA LEU A 157 4.68 -9.44 -15.02
C LEU A 157 4.56 -10.04 -16.43
N VAL A 158 3.31 -10.26 -16.84
CA VAL A 158 2.93 -10.78 -18.15
C VAL A 158 1.86 -9.87 -18.75
N ASP A 159 1.96 -9.61 -20.05
CA ASP A 159 0.93 -8.90 -20.79
C ASP A 159 -0.28 -9.82 -21.00
N VAL A 160 -1.47 -9.38 -20.59
CA VAL A 160 -2.69 -10.21 -20.62
C VAL A 160 -3.18 -10.52 -22.03
N LYS A 161 -2.88 -9.66 -23.01
CA LYS A 161 -3.37 -9.80 -24.39
C LYS A 161 -2.49 -10.78 -25.18
N THR A 162 -1.19 -10.71 -24.97
CA THR A 162 -0.18 -11.47 -25.72
C THR A 162 0.33 -12.69 -24.96
N GLY A 163 0.16 -12.74 -23.64
CA GLY A 163 0.73 -13.77 -22.77
C GLY A 163 2.26 -13.71 -22.65
N SER A 164 2.89 -12.65 -23.18
CA SER A 164 4.35 -12.50 -23.18
C SER A 164 4.82 -11.88 -21.87
N SER A 165 5.95 -12.36 -21.35
CA SER A 165 6.61 -11.73 -20.20
C SER A 165 7.02 -10.31 -20.54
N ILE A 166 6.73 -9.36 -19.65
CA ILE A 166 7.21 -7.99 -19.75
C ILE A 166 8.42 -7.82 -18.83
N ASN A 167 9.32 -6.89 -19.18
CA ASN A 167 10.52 -6.60 -18.38
C ASN A 167 10.20 -5.75 -17.15
N SER A 168 9.17 -6.15 -16.41
CA SER A 168 8.67 -5.46 -15.23
C SER A 168 8.40 -6.48 -14.14
N THR A 169 8.59 -6.09 -12.89
CA THR A 169 8.44 -7.01 -11.75
C THR A 169 7.58 -6.43 -10.65
N VAL A 170 6.92 -7.31 -9.90
CA VAL A 170 6.26 -6.99 -8.63
C VAL A 170 6.88 -7.81 -7.50
N SER A 171 7.26 -7.14 -6.41
CA SER A 171 7.77 -7.76 -5.20
C SER A 171 6.70 -7.78 -4.11
N ILE A 172 6.39 -8.97 -3.60
CA ILE A 172 5.42 -9.21 -2.53
C ILE A 172 6.02 -10.09 -1.42
N LYS A 173 5.48 -10.01 -0.21
CA LYS A 173 5.64 -11.05 0.82
C LYS A 173 4.32 -11.76 0.98
N VAL A 174 4.33 -13.09 1.03
CA VAL A 174 3.11 -13.87 1.25
C VAL A 174 3.29 -14.80 2.43
N SER A 175 2.31 -14.83 3.32
CA SER A 175 2.28 -15.75 4.47
C SER A 175 0.87 -16.28 4.71
N VAL A 176 0.78 -17.47 5.28
CA VAL A 176 -0.49 -18.07 5.70
C VAL A 176 -0.55 -18.10 7.23
N LEU A 177 -1.57 -17.47 7.78
CA LEU A 177 -1.81 -17.43 9.23
C LEU A 177 -3.10 -18.15 9.59
N THR A 178 -3.16 -18.71 10.79
CA THR A 178 -4.46 -19.12 11.36
C THR A 178 -5.30 -17.90 11.72
N GLN A 179 -6.61 -18.08 11.84
CA GLN A 179 -7.52 -16.99 12.23
C GLN A 179 -7.14 -16.38 13.61
N SER A 180 -6.68 -17.20 14.55
CA SER A 180 -6.26 -16.75 15.89
C SER A 180 -4.95 -15.97 15.85
N SER A 181 -3.97 -16.41 15.06
CA SER A 181 -2.72 -15.68 14.86
C SER A 181 -2.94 -14.36 14.11
N PHE A 182 -3.82 -14.35 13.10
CA PHE A 182 -4.21 -13.11 12.42
C PHE A 182 -4.88 -12.12 13.39
N ALA A 183 -5.83 -12.58 14.20
CA ALA A 183 -6.48 -11.76 15.23
C ALA A 183 -5.54 -11.27 16.35
N SER A 184 -4.34 -11.87 16.46
CA SER A 184 -3.30 -11.45 17.39
C SER A 184 -2.41 -10.33 16.85
N ILE A 185 -2.64 -9.86 15.62
CA ILE A 185 -1.89 -8.75 15.00
C ILE A 185 -2.79 -7.51 14.95
N ARG A 186 -2.22 -6.36 15.29
CA ARG A 186 -2.86 -5.05 15.18
C ARG A 186 -1.87 -4.05 14.59
N THR A 187 -2.36 -3.10 13.82
CA THR A 187 -1.59 -1.95 13.36
C THR A 187 -2.00 -0.72 14.18
N ASP A 188 -1.04 -0.10 14.85
CA ASP A 188 -1.24 1.19 15.51
C ASP A 188 -0.91 2.32 14.53
N VAL A 189 -1.59 3.45 14.67
CA VAL A 189 -1.48 4.60 13.77
C VAL A 189 -1.45 5.90 14.58
N VAL A 190 -0.52 6.78 14.23
CA VAL A 190 -0.48 8.17 14.74
C VAL A 190 -0.21 9.14 13.59
N PHE A 191 -0.51 10.42 13.82
CA PHE A 191 -0.21 11.49 12.88
C PHE A 191 0.70 12.52 13.53
N GLU A 192 1.66 13.00 12.75
CA GLU A 192 2.52 14.13 13.08
C GLU A 192 2.07 15.37 12.32
N TYR A 193 2.21 16.54 12.92
CA TYR A 193 1.75 17.81 12.37
C TYR A 193 2.82 18.89 12.47
N GLU A 194 2.83 19.75 11.44
CA GLU A 194 3.60 20.99 11.43
C GLU A 194 2.75 22.15 10.93
N ARG A 195 3.10 23.35 11.38
CA ARG A 195 2.48 24.61 10.97
C ARG A 195 3.44 25.42 10.09
N TRP A 196 2.87 26.06 9.09
CA TRP A 196 3.56 27.06 8.29
C TRP A 196 3.62 28.38 9.03
N THR A 197 4.80 28.97 9.09
CA THR A 197 5.02 30.28 9.72
C THR A 197 5.15 31.38 8.67
N PRO A 198 4.92 32.65 9.05
CA PRO A 198 5.19 33.80 8.18
C PRO A 198 6.65 33.93 7.74
N THR A 199 7.59 33.29 8.44
CA THR A 199 9.01 33.24 8.07
C THR A 199 9.31 32.23 6.96
N GLY A 200 8.27 31.55 6.45
CA GLY A 200 8.38 30.65 5.31
C GLY A 200 8.91 29.26 5.66
N LYS A 201 8.69 28.81 6.90
CA LYS A 201 9.17 27.51 7.37
C LYS A 201 8.04 26.68 7.99
N TRP A 202 8.11 25.38 7.75
CA TRP A 202 7.32 24.40 8.48
C TRP A 202 8.05 24.02 9.77
N GLY A 203 7.28 23.80 10.84
CA GLY A 203 7.80 23.21 12.06
C GLY A 203 6.71 22.96 13.10
N SER A 204 7.12 22.41 14.24
CA SER A 204 6.23 21.90 15.29
C SER A 204 6.51 22.46 16.68
N ASP A 205 7.50 23.35 16.82
CA ASP A 205 7.89 23.87 18.14
C ASP A 205 6.84 24.83 18.70
N TYR A 206 6.64 24.76 20.02
CA TYR A 206 5.94 25.77 20.79
C TYR A 206 6.84 26.32 21.92
N PRO A 207 7.05 27.64 22.02
CA PRO A 207 6.62 28.67 21.07
C PRO A 207 7.49 28.67 19.79
N GLY A 208 6.94 29.18 18.68
CA GLY A 208 7.72 29.44 17.46
C GLY A 208 6.96 29.09 16.18
N HIS A 209 6.55 27.83 16.05
CA HIS A 209 5.78 27.36 14.91
C HIS A 209 4.31 27.22 15.25
N LEU A 210 3.99 26.46 16.30
CA LEU A 210 2.62 26.25 16.75
C LEU A 210 2.08 27.49 17.46
N LEU A 211 0.78 27.73 17.30
CA LEU A 211 0.03 28.76 18.01
C LEU A 211 -0.48 28.21 19.36
N PRO A 212 -0.74 29.06 20.36
CA PRO A 212 -1.38 28.62 21.61
C PRO A 212 -2.74 27.93 21.41
N SER A 213 -3.40 28.16 20.27
CA SER A 213 -4.67 27.56 19.89
C SER A 213 -4.53 26.25 19.10
N ASP A 214 -3.31 25.86 18.70
CA ASP A 214 -3.11 24.61 17.98
C ASP A 214 -3.23 23.42 18.93
N PRO A 215 -3.75 22.28 18.45
CA PRO A 215 -4.05 21.15 19.32
C PRO A 215 -2.79 20.36 19.75
N GLY A 216 -1.69 20.47 18.98
CA GLY A 216 -0.43 19.77 19.22
C GLY A 216 0.27 19.37 17.92
N SER A 217 1.49 18.84 18.04
CA SER A 217 2.29 18.33 16.92
C SER A 217 2.04 16.85 16.63
N TRP A 218 1.25 16.17 17.46
CA TRP A 218 0.89 14.76 17.28
C TRP A 218 -0.58 14.51 17.56
N SER A 219 -1.18 13.53 16.88
CA SER A 219 -2.52 13.03 17.19
C SER A 219 -2.63 11.51 17.09
N ASP A 220 -3.66 10.96 17.73
CA ASP A 220 -4.12 9.61 17.45
C ASP A 220 -4.70 9.50 16.03
N GLU A 221 -5.01 8.26 15.60
CA GLU A 221 -5.53 7.98 14.25
C GLU A 221 -6.75 8.83 13.87
N ASN A 222 -7.60 9.14 14.84
CA ASN A 222 -8.89 9.77 14.61
C ASN A 222 -8.88 11.28 14.90
N ALA A 223 -7.72 11.86 15.21
CA ALA A 223 -7.59 13.26 15.62
C ALA A 223 -8.55 13.63 16.77
N LYS A 224 -8.74 12.71 17.72
CA LYS A 224 -9.51 12.90 18.96
C LYS A 224 -8.62 13.33 20.11
N VAL A 225 -7.40 12.81 20.15
CA VAL A 225 -6.40 13.14 21.17
C VAL A 225 -5.21 13.75 20.47
N PHE A 226 -4.71 14.86 21.02
CA PHE A 226 -3.52 15.53 20.54
C PHE A 226 -2.52 15.74 21.66
N GLY A 227 -1.26 15.90 21.29
CA GLY A 227 -0.22 16.31 22.23
C GLY A 227 1.05 16.77 21.54
N MET A 228 2.03 17.16 22.35
CA MET A 228 3.30 17.73 21.88
C MET A 228 4.34 16.67 21.50
N GLU A 229 4.14 15.44 21.92
CA GLU A 229 5.05 14.32 21.69
C GLU A 229 4.26 13.10 21.22
N MET A 230 4.85 12.30 20.34
CA MET A 230 4.24 11.04 19.88
C MET A 230 3.79 10.15 21.04
N LYS A 231 4.60 10.07 22.10
CA LYS A 231 4.32 9.26 23.30
C LYS A 231 3.03 9.66 24.03
N SER A 232 2.57 10.90 23.87
CA SER A 232 1.34 11.38 24.51
C SER A 232 0.05 10.94 23.81
N VAL A 233 0.16 10.46 22.57
CA VAL A 233 -0.99 10.08 21.73
C VAL A 233 -0.92 8.63 21.26
N GLU A 234 0.23 7.95 21.43
CA GLU A 234 0.35 6.57 21.02
C GLU A 234 -0.56 5.65 21.85
N PRO A 235 -1.13 4.59 21.24
CA PRO A 235 -1.94 3.64 22.00
C PRO A 235 -1.10 2.94 23.09
N ASP A 236 -1.70 2.77 24.27
CA ASP A 236 -1.11 1.99 25.35
C ASP A 236 -0.88 0.54 24.89
N ILE A 237 0.32 0.03 25.16
CA ILE A 237 0.66 -1.37 24.95
C ILE A 237 0.10 -2.15 26.14
N GLN A 238 -1.09 -2.72 25.97
CA GLN A 238 -1.74 -3.55 26.98
C GLN A 238 -0.90 -4.79 27.33
N ASP A 239 -1.11 -5.33 28.52
CA ASP A 239 -0.47 -6.57 28.96
C ASP A 239 -0.66 -7.69 27.94
N GLY A 240 0.43 -8.42 27.67
CA GLY A 240 0.45 -9.46 26.66
C GLY A 240 0.62 -8.99 25.22
N TRP A 241 0.71 -7.69 24.94
CA TRP A 241 1.08 -7.18 23.61
C TRP A 241 2.56 -6.80 23.52
N GLU A 242 3.12 -6.90 22.32
CA GLU A 242 4.45 -6.39 21.99
C GLU A 242 4.45 -5.67 20.64
N CYS A 243 5.02 -4.48 20.60
CA CYS A 243 5.28 -3.73 19.37
C CYS A 243 6.81 -3.65 19.23
N LYS A 244 7.40 -4.70 18.64
CA LYS A 244 8.86 -4.81 18.49
C LYS A 244 9.39 -3.93 17.35
N ASP A 245 8.57 -3.73 16.33
CA ASP A 245 8.91 -2.87 15.21
C ASP A 245 8.68 -1.39 15.60
N GLY A 246 9.59 -0.53 15.13
CA GLY A 246 9.44 0.90 15.30
C GLY A 246 8.33 1.47 14.41
N TRP A 247 8.01 2.75 14.65
CA TRP A 247 7.12 3.52 13.79
C TRP A 247 7.73 3.73 12.41
N VAL A 248 6.94 3.49 11.37
CA VAL A 248 7.30 3.69 9.97
C VAL A 248 6.40 4.77 9.36
N MET A 249 7.01 5.75 8.69
CA MET A 249 6.29 6.80 7.99
C MET A 249 5.62 6.24 6.74
N VAL A 250 4.34 6.54 6.57
CA VAL A 250 3.59 6.19 5.35
C VAL A 250 3.88 7.19 4.26
N CYS A 251 4.36 6.70 3.11
CA CYS A 251 4.77 7.51 1.97
C CYS A 251 3.82 7.32 0.78
N GLY A 252 3.56 8.39 0.03
CA GLY A 252 2.79 8.33 -1.22
C GLY A 252 1.29 8.07 -1.06
N GLY A 253 0.56 8.20 -2.17
CA GLY A 253 -0.90 8.10 -2.23
C GLY A 253 -1.56 9.32 -2.88
N ILE A 254 -2.88 9.24 -3.11
CA ILE A 254 -3.71 10.26 -3.79
C ILE A 254 -3.58 11.65 -3.13
N LYS A 255 -3.49 11.68 -1.81
CA LYS A 255 -3.43 12.91 -1.01
C LYS A 255 -2.11 13.10 -0.28
N THR A 256 -1.09 12.31 -0.61
CA THR A 256 0.14 12.24 0.18
C THR A 256 1.34 12.31 -0.75
N ARG A 257 2.29 13.20 -0.45
CA ARG A 257 3.54 13.28 -1.19
C ARG A 257 4.44 12.07 -0.95
N ALA A 258 5.48 11.95 -1.78
CA ALA A 258 6.50 10.91 -1.63
C ALA A 258 7.22 10.97 -0.27
N ASP A 259 7.30 12.15 0.36
CA ASP A 259 7.86 12.37 1.69
C ASP A 259 6.84 12.21 2.84
N GLY A 260 5.63 11.71 2.54
CA GLY A 260 4.58 11.40 3.52
C GLY A 260 3.70 12.58 3.92
N TRP A 261 3.99 13.80 3.46
CA TRP A 261 3.21 14.98 3.84
C TRP A 261 1.88 15.09 3.10
N GLN A 262 0.86 15.51 3.84
CA GLN A 262 -0.43 15.99 3.36
C GLN A 262 -0.63 17.41 3.88
N PHE A 263 -1.19 18.32 3.08
CA PHE A 263 -1.35 19.73 3.44
C PHE A 263 -2.80 20.05 3.73
N GLY A 264 -3.08 20.79 4.80
CA GLY A 264 -4.42 21.08 5.28
C GLY A 264 -4.62 22.57 5.58
N ASN A 265 -5.87 23.00 5.53
CA ASN A 265 -6.30 24.31 6.02
C ASN A 265 -6.72 24.25 7.51
N SER A 266 -6.60 23.09 8.15
CA SER A 266 -6.93 22.84 9.55
C SER A 266 -6.21 21.56 10.02
N PHE A 267 -5.86 21.49 11.30
CA PHE A 267 -5.29 20.29 11.93
C PHE A 267 -6.25 19.08 11.91
N THR A 268 -7.52 19.28 11.55
CA THR A 268 -8.54 18.22 11.50
C THR A 268 -9.04 17.91 10.09
N GLY A 269 -8.60 18.64 9.05
CA GLY A 269 -9.19 18.42 7.71
C GLY A 269 -8.61 19.24 6.57
N GLY A 270 -9.19 19.03 5.38
CA GLY A 270 -8.79 19.72 4.17
C GLY A 270 -7.51 19.19 3.52
N TRP A 271 -7.18 17.91 3.76
CA TRP A 271 -5.91 17.31 3.31
C TRP A 271 -5.82 17.16 1.79
N SER A 272 -4.75 17.72 1.23
CA SER A 272 -4.35 17.66 -0.18
C SER A 272 -2.90 17.19 -0.32
N LYS A 273 -2.55 16.64 -1.49
CA LYS A 273 -1.19 16.24 -1.82
C LYS A 273 -0.24 17.44 -1.88
N GLU A 274 -0.67 18.51 -2.53
CA GLU A 274 0.14 19.72 -2.70
C GLU A 274 -0.32 20.84 -1.77
N ALA A 275 0.64 21.68 -1.35
CA ALA A 275 0.38 22.87 -0.54
C ALA A 275 -0.26 23.96 -1.42
N GLY A 276 -1.46 24.40 -1.06
CA GLY A 276 -2.10 25.60 -1.62
C GLY A 276 -1.93 26.82 -0.71
N ASN A 277 -2.35 27.98 -1.20
CA ASN A 277 -2.20 29.27 -0.50
C ASN A 277 -2.98 29.37 0.82
N LEU A 278 -3.97 28.50 1.04
CA LEU A 278 -4.78 28.45 2.26
C LEU A 278 -4.33 27.32 3.20
N ASN A 279 -3.30 26.57 2.85
CA ASN A 279 -2.76 25.50 3.67
C ASN A 279 -1.70 26.07 4.61
N PHE A 280 -2.00 26.05 5.91
CA PHE A 280 -1.08 26.50 6.95
C PHE A 280 -0.68 25.38 7.90
N CYS A 281 -1.19 24.18 7.71
CA CYS A 281 -0.76 23.00 8.45
C CYS A 281 -0.45 21.87 7.46
N ARG A 282 0.40 20.95 7.88
CA ARG A 282 0.65 19.70 7.18
C ARG A 282 0.70 18.57 8.18
N ARG A 283 0.35 17.36 7.74
CA ARG A 283 0.45 16.15 8.56
C ARG A 283 1.11 15.00 7.81
N ARG A 284 1.69 14.06 8.54
CA ARG A 284 2.16 12.78 8.00
C ARG A 284 1.74 11.62 8.89
N ARG A 285 1.45 10.47 8.27
CA ARG A 285 0.96 9.27 8.95
C ARG A 285 2.12 8.37 9.32
N TRP A 286 2.06 7.79 10.50
CA TRP A 286 3.01 6.80 11.00
C TRP A 286 2.26 5.54 11.42
N GLU A 287 2.84 4.38 11.12
CA GLU A 287 2.26 3.08 11.46
C GLU A 287 3.29 2.18 12.14
N ARG A 288 2.84 1.35 13.08
CA ARG A 288 3.64 0.24 13.63
C ARG A 288 2.77 -1.01 13.75
N LYS A 289 3.40 -2.18 13.66
CA LYS A 289 2.71 -3.45 13.93
C LYS A 289 2.96 -3.90 15.35
N CYS A 290 1.90 -4.38 15.97
CA CYS A 290 1.90 -4.94 17.31
C CYS A 290 1.33 -6.35 17.22
N LYS A 291 1.91 -7.26 18.01
CA LYS A 291 1.47 -8.65 18.09
C LYS A 291 1.22 -9.03 19.53
N ARG A 292 0.19 -9.82 19.78
CA ARG A 292 -0.03 -10.44 21.09
C ARG A 292 0.99 -11.56 21.30
N LYS A 293 1.67 -11.55 22.45
CA LYS A 293 2.54 -12.63 22.91
C LYS A 293 1.70 -13.91 22.96
N LYS A 294 2.26 -15.02 22.46
CA LYS A 294 1.69 -16.34 22.74
C LYS A 294 1.90 -16.58 24.23
N GLU A 295 0.83 -16.85 24.98
CA GLU A 295 0.99 -17.37 26.34
C GLU A 295 1.86 -18.63 26.23
N GLY A 296 3.00 -18.62 26.92
CA GLY A 296 3.84 -19.80 26.99
C GLY A 296 3.00 -20.90 27.64
N GLY A 297 2.79 -22.01 26.92
CA GLY A 297 2.46 -23.25 27.61
C GLY A 297 3.61 -23.51 28.57
N GLU A 298 3.29 -23.59 29.86
CA GLU A 298 4.21 -24.10 30.87
C GLU A 298 4.71 -25.47 30.38
N GLU A 299 6.04 -25.60 30.37
CA GLU A 299 6.77 -26.82 30.02
C GLU A 299 6.63 -27.87 31.13
#